data_AF-A0A947NJ22-F1
#
_entry.id   AF-A0A947NJ22-F1
#
_cell.length_a   1.000
_cell.length_b   1.000
_cell.length_c   1.000
_cell.angle_alpha   90.00
_cell.angle_beta   90.00
_cell.angle_gamma   90.00
#
_symmetry.space_group_name_H-M   'P 1'
#
loop_
_entity.id
_entity.type
_entity.pdbx_description
1 polymer ?
#
loop_
_entity_poly.entity_id
_entity_poly.type
_entity_poly.pdbx_seq_one_letter_code
_entity_poly.pdbx_strand_id
1 'polypeptide(L)'
;PRLAEIVSDGEALRFVQEWHTEVRGAVLDDPVNDPLPVSPSDRRLVDQDEDGKIGITIPAEIIGLLTGETYAVQRFRYRLEGDFVDEDTIIGLVEWTTEQTIVSATDALFFMPFTQDTDPDPAQHRFAMVRVNDEWTCETVHEQLDALFGLLPPLPEPVVEEPASEESPTP
;
A
#
# COMPACT_ATOMS: atom_id res chain seq x y z
N PRO A 1 -4.03 12.57 -12.14
CA PRO A 1 -3.14 13.37 -11.26
C PRO A 1 -3.54 13.11 -9.80
N ARG A 2 -2.57 12.94 -8.90
CA ARG A 2 -2.83 12.88 -7.45
C ARG A 2 -3.06 14.32 -6.98
N LEU A 3 -4.25 14.62 -6.47
CA LEU A 3 -4.57 15.95 -5.96
C LEU A 3 -4.41 15.91 -4.44
N ALA A 4 -3.69 16.90 -3.92
CA ALA A 4 -3.53 17.11 -2.50
C ALA A 4 -3.69 18.59 -2.18
N GLU A 5 -4.16 18.87 -0.97
CA GLU A 5 -4.42 20.20 -0.46
C GLU A 5 -3.58 20.45 0.80
N ILE A 6 -3.22 21.71 1.01
CA ILE A 6 -2.63 22.17 2.26
C ILE A 6 -3.74 22.92 3.01
N VAL A 7 -4.07 22.41 4.19
CA VAL A 7 -5.12 22.96 5.07
C VAL A 7 -4.45 23.59 6.28
N SER A 8 -4.90 24.79 6.67
CA SER A 8 -4.47 25.42 7.93
C SER A 8 -5.36 24.94 9.08
N ASP A 9 -4.74 24.52 10.17
CA ASP A 9 -5.37 24.17 11.45
C ASP A 9 -4.75 25.02 12.56
N GLY A 10 -5.25 26.25 12.70
CA GLY A 10 -4.62 27.27 13.54
C GLY A 10 -3.26 27.69 13.00
N GLU A 11 -2.21 27.52 13.80
CA GLU A 11 -0.81 27.77 13.39
C GLU A 11 -0.18 26.57 12.67
N ALA A 12 -0.82 25.40 12.69
CA ALA A 12 -0.32 24.19 12.04
C ALA A 12 -0.76 24.10 10.56
N LEU A 13 0.07 23.47 9.74
CA LEU A 13 -0.24 23.11 8.36
C LEU A 13 -0.44 21.60 8.25
N ARG A 14 -1.49 21.22 7.54
CA ARG A 14 -1.86 19.83 7.27
C ARG A 14 -1.82 19.54 5.78
N PHE A 15 -1.28 18.38 5.44
CA PHE A 15 -1.34 17.80 4.11
C PHE A 15 -2.51 16.83 4.04
N VAL A 16 -3.40 17.04 3.07
CA VAL A 16 -4.56 16.17 2.84
C VAL A 16 -4.57 15.71 1.39
N GLN A 17 -4.46 14.40 1.18
CA GLN A 17 -4.70 13.76 -0.10
C GLN A 17 -5.92 12.86 0.02
N GLU A 18 -7.01 13.26 -0.64
CA GLU A 18 -8.20 12.44 -0.77
C GLU A 18 -7.92 11.13 -1.52
N TRP A 19 -8.90 10.22 -1.49
CA TRP A 19 -8.82 8.91 -2.12
C TRP A 19 -8.28 8.98 -3.56
N HIS A 20 -7.08 8.44 -3.74
CA HIS A 20 -6.49 8.17 -5.04
C HIS A 20 -6.66 6.70 -5.37
N THR A 21 -6.94 6.40 -6.64
CA THR A 21 -7.05 5.02 -7.13
C THR A 21 -6.03 4.77 -8.22
N GLU A 22 -5.29 3.68 -8.08
CA GLU A 22 -4.28 3.21 -9.01
C GLU A 22 -4.64 1.78 -9.44
N VAL A 23 -4.70 1.54 -10.74
CA VAL A 23 -4.87 0.20 -11.30
C VAL A 23 -3.55 -0.22 -11.94
N ARG A 24 -3.12 -1.44 -11.64
CA ARG A 24 -1.90 -2.05 -12.17
C ARG A 24 -2.23 -3.30 -12.97
N GLY A 25 -1.58 -3.50 -14.11
CA GLY A 25 -1.78 -4.65 -15.00
C GLY A 25 -3.03 -4.58 -15.88
N ALA A 26 -3.81 -3.49 -15.80
CA ALA A 26 -4.98 -3.26 -16.64
C ALA A 26 -5.28 -1.77 -16.85
N VAL A 27 -6.01 -1.47 -17.92
CA VAL A 27 -6.62 -0.16 -18.18
C VAL A 27 -8.14 -0.29 -18.04
N LEU A 28 -8.71 0.46 -17.11
CA LEU A 28 -10.15 0.51 -16.86
C LEU A 28 -10.71 1.87 -17.30
N ASP A 29 -11.95 1.88 -17.76
CA ASP A 29 -12.64 3.12 -18.12
C ASP A 29 -13.04 3.88 -16.85
N ASP A 30 -13.51 3.16 -15.83
CA ASP A 30 -13.70 3.64 -14.47
C ASP A 30 -12.77 2.90 -13.49
N PRO A 31 -11.59 3.45 -13.18
CA PRO A 31 -10.63 2.83 -12.26
C PRO A 31 -11.16 2.56 -10.86
N VAL A 32 -12.23 3.25 -10.42
CA VAL A 32 -12.80 3.11 -9.08
C VAL A 32 -13.84 1.99 -9.04
N ASN A 33 -14.72 1.93 -10.04
CA ASN A 33 -15.92 1.10 -9.97
C ASN A 33 -15.91 -0.13 -10.89
N ASP A 34 -15.13 -0.12 -11.97
CA ASP A 34 -15.11 -1.26 -12.89
C ASP A 34 -14.55 -2.51 -12.19
N PRO A 35 -15.06 -3.72 -12.46
CA PRO A 35 -14.46 -4.93 -11.90
C PRO A 35 -13.08 -5.16 -12.50
N LEU A 36 -12.13 -5.67 -11.69
CA LEU A 36 -10.85 -6.12 -12.23
C LEU A 36 -11.05 -7.25 -13.25
N PRO A 37 -10.25 -7.31 -14.33
CA PRO A 37 -10.22 -8.46 -15.23
C PRO A 37 -9.88 -9.74 -14.49
N VAL A 38 -10.64 -10.80 -14.79
CA VAL A 38 -10.45 -12.14 -14.19
C VAL A 38 -10.01 -13.20 -15.21
N SER A 39 -9.97 -12.84 -16.49
CA SER A 39 -9.65 -13.74 -17.59
C SER A 39 -8.39 -13.25 -18.31
N PRO A 40 -7.45 -14.15 -18.65
CA PRO A 40 -6.24 -13.78 -19.40
C PRO A 40 -6.53 -13.29 -20.83
N SER A 41 -7.75 -13.50 -21.34
CA SER A 41 -8.19 -13.00 -22.65
C SER A 41 -8.89 -11.63 -22.60
N ASP A 42 -9.01 -11.02 -21.41
CA ASP A 42 -9.66 -9.73 -21.26
C ASP A 42 -8.82 -8.62 -21.92
N ARG A 43 -9.43 -7.89 -22.86
CA ARG A 43 -8.80 -6.82 -23.63
C ARG A 43 -8.29 -5.64 -22.80
N ARG A 44 -8.74 -5.53 -21.54
CA ARG A 44 -8.32 -4.49 -20.60
C ARG A 44 -6.94 -4.76 -20.01
N LEU A 45 -6.45 -5.99 -20.09
CA LEU A 45 -5.12 -6.36 -19.60
C LEU A 45 -4.04 -5.73 -20.45
N VAL A 46 -2.98 -5.27 -19.78
CA VAL A 46 -1.79 -4.71 -20.40
C VAL A 46 -0.56 -5.32 -19.75
N ASP A 47 0.50 -5.50 -20.54
CA ASP A 47 1.85 -5.79 -20.06
C ASP A 47 2.44 -4.47 -19.55
N GLN A 48 2.36 -4.23 -18.25
CA GLN A 48 2.71 -2.93 -17.66
C GLN A 48 4.21 -2.80 -17.38
N ASP A 49 4.88 -3.91 -17.07
CA ASP A 49 6.30 -4.02 -16.77
C ASP A 49 7.17 -4.36 -18.00
N GLU A 50 6.54 -4.52 -19.16
CA GLU A 50 7.18 -4.71 -20.47
C GLU A 50 8.04 -5.99 -20.57
N ASP A 51 7.61 -7.06 -19.90
CA ASP A 51 8.31 -8.35 -19.86
C ASP A 51 7.73 -9.41 -20.82
N GLY A 52 6.68 -9.06 -21.56
CA GLY A 52 5.95 -9.92 -22.49
C GLY A 52 4.80 -10.70 -21.85
N LYS A 53 4.43 -10.41 -20.60
CA LYS A 53 3.36 -11.07 -19.85
C LYS A 53 2.22 -10.09 -19.57
N ILE A 54 1.00 -10.58 -19.63
CA ILE A 54 -0.19 -9.76 -19.35
C ILE A 54 -0.35 -9.51 -17.85
N GLY A 55 -0.56 -8.26 -17.45
CA GLY A 55 -0.70 -7.87 -16.04
C GLY A 55 0.58 -7.24 -15.52
N ILE A 56 0.84 -7.46 -14.23
CA ILE A 56 2.16 -7.27 -13.62
C ILE A 56 2.72 -8.62 -13.19
N THR A 57 4.03 -8.81 -13.32
CA THR A 57 4.70 -10.03 -12.90
C THR A 57 5.09 -9.95 -11.42
N ILE A 58 4.56 -10.89 -10.63
CA ILE A 58 4.86 -11.02 -9.21
C ILE A 58 5.59 -12.35 -9.01
N PRO A 59 6.87 -12.34 -8.58
CA PRO A 59 7.58 -13.57 -8.25
C PRO A 59 6.88 -14.29 -7.10
N ALA A 60 6.69 -15.59 -7.25
CA ALA A 60 5.99 -16.43 -6.29
C ALA A 60 6.89 -17.58 -5.84
N GLU A 61 6.83 -17.89 -4.54
CA GLU A 61 7.60 -18.97 -3.95
C GLU A 61 6.73 -19.76 -2.96
N ILE A 62 6.76 -21.08 -3.06
CA ILE A 62 6.08 -21.99 -2.12
C ILE A 62 7.15 -22.73 -1.31
N ILE A 63 7.23 -22.38 -0.01
CA ILE A 63 8.02 -23.08 1.01
C ILE A 63 9.51 -23.23 0.60
N GLY A 64 10.10 -22.27 -0.12
CA GLY A 64 11.52 -22.36 -0.49
C GLY A 64 11.86 -23.42 -1.54
N LEU A 65 10.86 -24.16 -2.05
CA LEU A 65 11.07 -25.36 -2.86
C LEU A 65 10.62 -25.18 -4.31
N LEU A 66 9.59 -24.36 -4.53
CA LEU A 66 9.05 -24.08 -5.85
C LEU A 66 9.03 -22.58 -6.07
N THR A 67 9.68 -22.15 -7.14
CA THR A 67 9.66 -20.76 -7.60
C THR A 67 8.87 -20.67 -8.90
N GLY A 68 8.22 -19.54 -9.10
CA GLY A 68 7.43 -19.25 -10.28
C GLY A 68 6.98 -17.80 -10.31
N GLU A 69 6.00 -17.53 -11.13
CA GLU A 69 5.48 -16.18 -11.35
C GLU A 69 3.96 -16.25 -11.35
N THR A 70 3.35 -15.21 -10.77
CA THR A 70 1.94 -14.90 -10.94
C THR A 70 1.80 -13.63 -11.72
N TYR A 71 0.81 -13.59 -12.60
CA TYR A 71 0.49 -12.44 -13.41
C TYR A 71 -0.84 -11.89 -12.91
N ALA A 72 -0.81 -10.67 -12.38
CA ALA A 72 -1.91 -10.12 -11.62
C ALA A 72 -2.40 -8.78 -12.17
N VAL A 73 -3.65 -8.47 -11.84
CA VAL A 73 -4.19 -7.11 -11.87
C VAL A 73 -4.44 -6.68 -10.44
N GLN A 74 -4.06 -5.46 -10.09
CA GLN A 74 -4.28 -4.90 -8.76
C GLN A 74 -5.00 -3.56 -8.86
N ARG A 75 -5.82 -3.27 -7.86
CA ARG A 75 -6.32 -1.92 -7.57
C ARG A 75 -5.86 -1.55 -6.17
N PHE A 76 -5.20 -0.40 -6.07
CA PHE A 76 -4.89 0.26 -4.81
C PHE A 76 -5.75 1.49 -4.71
N ARG A 77 -6.41 1.67 -3.58
CA ARG A 77 -7.00 2.95 -3.20
C ARG A 77 -6.31 3.41 -1.94
N TYR A 78 -5.93 4.67 -1.85
CA TYR A 78 -5.36 5.21 -0.64
C TYR A 78 -5.62 6.70 -0.47
N ARG A 79 -5.67 7.14 0.78
CA ARG A 79 -5.70 8.54 1.18
C ARG A 79 -4.60 8.80 2.21
N LEU A 80 -4.10 10.03 2.24
CA LEU A 80 -3.00 10.44 3.11
C LEU A 80 -3.42 11.67 3.89
N GLU A 81 -3.23 11.63 5.19
CA GLU A 81 -3.43 12.78 6.08
C GLU A 81 -2.18 12.91 6.95
N GLY A 82 -1.53 14.07 6.93
CA GLY A 82 -0.30 14.28 7.67
C GLY A 82 -0.06 15.74 8.06
N ASP A 83 0.87 15.92 8.97
CA ASP A 83 1.27 17.22 9.48
C ASP A 83 2.65 17.59 8.94
N PHE A 84 2.86 18.87 8.64
CA PHE A 84 4.20 19.40 8.36
C PHE A 84 4.97 19.45 9.68
N VAL A 85 6.02 18.65 9.80
CA VAL A 85 6.90 18.67 10.99
C VAL A 85 8.03 19.70 10.84
N ASP A 86 8.39 20.01 9.59
CA ASP A 86 9.24 21.11 9.16
C ASP A 86 8.95 21.49 7.69
N GLU A 87 9.76 22.35 7.08
CA GLU A 87 9.57 22.85 5.71
C GLU A 87 9.74 21.77 4.62
N ASP A 88 10.39 20.65 4.95
CA ASP A 88 10.79 19.61 4.00
C ASP A 88 10.22 18.22 4.34
N THR A 89 9.49 18.10 5.45
CA THR A 89 9.04 16.81 5.98
C THR A 89 7.55 16.84 6.36
N ILE A 90 6.82 15.85 5.85
CA ILE A 90 5.43 15.56 6.21
C ILE A 90 5.37 14.15 6.78
N ILE A 91 4.75 14.00 7.94
CA ILE A 91 4.52 12.70 8.58
C ILE A 91 3.03 12.54 8.84
N GLY A 92 2.50 11.35 8.58
CA GLY A 92 1.07 11.14 8.73
C GLY A 92 0.63 9.70 8.66
N LEU A 93 -0.67 9.54 8.48
CA LEU A 93 -1.36 8.27 8.36
C LEU A 93 -1.74 8.00 6.91
N VAL A 94 -1.69 6.72 6.55
CA VAL A 94 -2.20 6.23 5.27
C VAL A 94 -3.36 5.29 5.54
N GLU A 95 -4.49 5.53 4.88
CA GLU A 95 -5.53 4.52 4.78
C GLU A 95 -5.52 3.97 3.37
N TRP A 96 -5.56 2.63 3.25
CA TRP A 96 -5.56 2.00 1.95
C TRP A 96 -6.50 0.80 1.86
N THR A 97 -6.91 0.49 0.64
CA THR A 97 -7.55 -0.78 0.29
C THR A 97 -6.85 -1.37 -0.92
N THR A 98 -6.78 -2.69 -0.95
CA THR A 98 -6.21 -3.46 -2.05
C THR A 98 -7.23 -4.47 -2.58
N GLU A 99 -7.26 -4.60 -3.90
CA GLU A 99 -7.98 -5.65 -4.61
C GLU A 99 -6.99 -6.28 -5.58
N GLN A 100 -6.98 -7.61 -5.69
CA GLN A 100 -6.09 -8.32 -6.60
C GLN A 100 -6.84 -9.46 -7.29
N THR A 101 -6.55 -9.65 -8.58
CA THR A 101 -6.91 -10.86 -9.31
C THR A 101 -5.69 -11.44 -10.00
N ILE A 102 -5.48 -12.75 -9.83
CA ILE A 102 -4.47 -13.50 -10.60
C ILE A 102 -5.12 -13.95 -11.90
N VAL A 103 -4.60 -13.49 -13.03
CA VAL A 103 -5.14 -13.80 -14.37
C VAL A 103 -4.39 -14.93 -15.05
N SER A 104 -3.14 -15.16 -14.68
CA SER A 104 -2.32 -16.26 -15.18
C SER A 104 -1.16 -16.55 -14.21
N ALA A 105 -0.51 -17.69 -14.37
CA ALA A 105 0.68 -18.07 -13.61
C ALA A 105 1.51 -19.11 -14.36
N THR A 106 2.77 -19.29 -13.95
CA THR A 106 3.65 -20.33 -14.54
C THR A 106 3.23 -21.75 -14.20
N ASP A 107 2.54 -21.94 -13.06
CA ASP A 107 1.98 -23.21 -12.62
C ASP A 107 0.63 -22.99 -11.91
N ALA A 108 -0.25 -23.99 -11.96
CA ALA A 108 -1.55 -23.96 -11.29
C ALA A 108 -1.44 -23.71 -9.77
N LEU A 109 -0.35 -24.15 -9.14
CA LEU A 109 -0.08 -23.96 -7.72
C LEU A 109 0.07 -22.49 -7.32
N PHE A 110 0.45 -21.62 -8.26
CA PHE A 110 0.62 -20.20 -8.02
C PHE A 110 -0.67 -19.38 -8.24
N PHE A 111 -1.79 -20.00 -8.61
CA PHE A 111 -3.09 -19.29 -8.66
C PHE A 111 -3.70 -19.01 -7.29
N MET A 112 -3.06 -19.45 -6.20
CA MET A 112 -3.55 -19.15 -4.85
C MET A 112 -3.40 -17.65 -4.58
N PRO A 113 -4.50 -16.92 -4.30
CA PRO A 113 -4.40 -15.53 -3.91
C PRO A 113 -3.66 -15.46 -2.56
N PHE A 114 -2.59 -14.67 -2.50
CA PHE A 114 -2.06 -14.25 -1.22
C PHE A 114 -2.88 -13.05 -0.75
N THR A 115 -3.36 -13.11 0.49
CA THR A 115 -3.90 -11.94 1.16
C THR A 115 -2.76 -11.22 1.85
N GLN A 116 -2.67 -9.90 1.68
CA GLN A 116 -1.84 -9.08 2.54
C GLN A 116 -2.64 -8.83 3.82
N ASP A 117 -2.22 -9.46 4.92
CA ASP A 117 -2.78 -9.12 6.22
C ASP A 117 -2.35 -7.70 6.56
N THR A 118 -3.33 -6.80 6.63
CA THR A 118 -3.15 -5.41 7.04
C THR A 118 -3.27 -5.35 8.56
N ASP A 119 -2.45 -4.52 9.21
CA ASP A 119 -2.54 -4.36 10.66
C ASP A 119 -3.94 -3.82 11.01
N PRO A 120 -4.65 -4.42 11.99
CA PRO A 120 -5.98 -3.97 12.35
C PRO A 120 -5.98 -2.57 13.01
N ASP A 121 -4.85 -2.09 13.53
CA ASP A 121 -4.71 -0.76 14.13
C ASP A 121 -4.29 0.28 13.06
N PRO A 122 -5.19 1.20 12.66
CA PRO A 122 -4.87 2.24 11.68
C PRO A 122 -3.74 3.17 12.12
N ALA A 123 -3.42 3.25 13.42
CA ALA A 123 -2.28 4.01 13.88
C ALA A 123 -0.95 3.40 13.38
N GLN A 124 -0.89 2.10 13.08
CA GLN A 124 0.32 1.46 12.54
C GLN A 124 0.57 1.83 11.06
N HIS A 125 -0.43 2.39 10.39
CA HIS A 125 -0.39 2.73 8.97
C HIS A 125 0.13 4.14 8.76
N ARG A 126 1.45 4.27 8.60
CA ARG A 126 2.13 5.58 8.57
C ARG A 126 2.85 5.82 7.26
N PHE A 127 3.07 7.10 6.95
CA PHE A 127 3.95 7.51 5.86
C PHE A 127 4.85 8.67 6.29
N ALA A 128 5.99 8.80 5.61
CA ALA A 128 6.83 9.99 5.63
C ALA A 128 7.05 10.46 4.19
N MET A 129 6.84 11.75 3.93
CA MET A 129 7.27 12.42 2.70
C MET A 129 8.38 13.39 3.06
N VAL A 130 9.53 13.23 2.40
CA VAL A 130 10.73 14.03 2.64
C VAL A 130 11.19 14.63 1.31
N ARG A 131 11.54 15.92 1.31
CA ARG A 131 12.21 16.50 0.15
C ARG A 131 13.60 15.88 0.00
N VAL A 132 13.82 15.22 -1.13
CA VAL A 132 15.11 14.67 -1.50
C VAL A 132 15.83 15.61 -2.47
N ASN A 133 17.15 15.48 -2.56
CA ASN A 133 17.94 16.19 -3.55
C ASN A 133 17.66 15.59 -4.95
N ASP A 134 17.63 16.44 -5.98
CA ASP A 134 17.27 16.08 -7.35
C ASP A 134 18.32 15.20 -8.06
N GLU A 135 19.52 15.11 -7.51
CA GLU A 135 20.59 14.20 -7.93
C GLU A 135 20.47 12.81 -7.29
N TRP A 136 19.52 12.59 -6.37
CA TRP A 136 19.33 11.27 -5.74
C TRP A 136 18.98 10.21 -6.78
N THR A 137 19.68 9.09 -6.69
CA THR A 137 19.42 7.90 -7.50
C THR A 137 18.72 6.83 -6.67
N CYS A 138 18.27 5.74 -7.30
CA CYS A 138 17.76 4.58 -6.58
C CYS A 138 18.77 4.02 -5.58
N GLU A 139 20.07 4.06 -5.90
CA GLU A 139 21.14 3.62 -5.00
C GLU A 139 21.20 4.52 -3.77
N THR A 140 21.15 5.85 -3.95
CA THR A 140 21.12 6.81 -2.84
C THR A 140 19.92 6.58 -1.92
N VAL A 141 18.73 6.31 -2.48
CA VAL A 141 17.54 6.01 -1.68
C VAL A 141 17.74 4.76 -0.84
N HIS A 142 18.32 3.69 -1.41
CA HIS A 142 18.61 2.47 -0.67
C HIS A 142 19.63 2.70 0.47
N GLU A 143 20.68 3.49 0.23
CA GLU A 143 21.67 3.82 1.25
C GLU A 143 21.10 4.67 2.40
N GLN A 144 20.08 5.48 2.12
CA GLN A 144 19.43 6.36 3.10
C GLN A 144 18.19 5.76 3.77
N LEU A 145 17.83 4.52 3.43
CA LEU A 145 16.56 3.91 3.82
C LEU A 145 16.33 3.93 5.34
N ASP A 146 17.34 3.55 6.12
CA ASP A 146 17.27 3.54 7.58
C ASP A 146 17.07 4.94 8.17
N ALA A 147 17.73 5.95 7.59
CA ALA A 147 17.58 7.33 8.04
C ALA A 147 16.18 7.89 7.71
N LEU A 148 15.64 7.56 6.54
CA LEU A 148 14.29 7.93 6.12
C LEU A 148 13.23 7.28 7.02
N PHE A 149 13.37 6.00 7.35
CA PHE A 149 12.45 5.33 8.28
C PHE A 149 12.61 5.81 9.72
N GLY A 150 13.81 6.24 10.11
CA GLY A 150 14.08 6.82 11.43
C GLY A 150 13.36 8.14 11.70
N LEU A 151 12.78 8.79 10.69
CA LEU A 151 11.94 9.99 10.86
C LEU A 151 10.57 9.65 11.44
N LEU A 152 10.08 8.43 11.22
CA LEU A 152 8.79 8.02 11.78
C LEU A 152 8.90 7.94 13.30
N PRO A 153 7.95 8.52 14.04
CA PRO A 153 7.90 8.33 15.49
C PRO A 153 7.80 6.84 15.81
N PRO A 154 8.36 6.40 16.95
CA PRO A 154 8.21 5.02 17.38
C PRO A 154 6.73 4.64 17.44
N LEU A 155 6.43 3.40 17.07
CA LEU A 155 5.06 2.88 17.16
C LEU A 155 4.57 3.00 18.62
N PRO A 156 3.32 3.43 18.85
CA PRO A 156 2.75 3.46 20.17
C PRO A 156 2.78 2.04 20.73
N GLU A 157 3.05 1.93 22.03
CA GLU A 157 2.99 0.62 22.69
C GLU A 157 1.58 0.04 22.54
N PRO A 158 1.46 -1.29 22.30
CA PRO A 158 0.16 -1.92 22.20
C PRO A 158 -0.62 -1.66 23.49
N VAL A 159 -1.85 -1.14 23.35
CA VAL A 159 -2.76 -1.00 24.48
C VAL A 159 -3.11 -2.40 24.96
N VAL A 160 -2.47 -2.86 26.04
CA VAL A 160 -2.86 -4.09 26.72
C VAL A 160 -4.18 -3.80 27.42
N GLU A 161 -5.30 -4.19 26.82
CA GLU A 161 -6.57 -4.20 27.54
C GLU A 161 -6.46 -5.21 28.70
N GLU A 162 -6.45 -4.70 29.93
CA GLU A 162 -6.56 -5.57 31.10
C GLU A 162 -7.88 -6.34 31.01
N PRO A 163 -7.89 -7.66 31.23
CA PRO A 163 -9.12 -8.42 31.18
C PRO A 163 -10.08 -7.87 32.24
N ALA A 164 -11.30 -7.55 31.81
CA ALA A 164 -12.37 -7.10 32.68
C ALA A 164 -12.50 -8.07 33.87
N SER A 165 -12.34 -7.55 35.09
CA SER A 165 -12.56 -8.32 36.31
C SER A 165 -13.98 -8.86 36.29
N GLU A 166 -14.14 -10.19 36.21
CA GLU A 166 -15.43 -10.85 36.40
C GLU A 166 -15.95 -10.55 37.80
N GLU A 167 -16.88 -9.58 37.92
CA GLU A 167 -17.71 -9.46 39.11
C GLU A 167 -18.60 -10.71 39.20
N SER A 168 -18.28 -11.58 40.16
CA SER A 168 -19.08 -12.75 40.49
C SER A 168 -20.44 -12.31 41.05
N PRO A 169 -21.59 -12.75 40.47
CA PRO A 169 -22.89 -12.43 41.04
C PRO A 169 -23.13 -13.23 42.31
N THR A 170 -23.37 -12.52 43.43
CA THR A 170 -23.88 -13.11 44.68
C THR A 170 -25.40 -13.21 44.59
N PRO A 171 -25.99 -14.34 44.99
CA PRO A 171 -26.90 -14.30 46.14
C PRO A 171 -26.67 -15.42 47.15
#